data_AF-A0A5E4I3X1-F1
#
_entry.id   AF-A0A5E4I3X1-F1
#
_cell.length_a   1.000
_cell.length_b   1.000
_cell.length_c   1.000
_cell.angle_alpha   90.00
_cell.angle_beta   90.00
_cell.angle_gamma   90.00
#
_symmetry.space_group_name_H-M   'P 1'
#
loop_
_entity.id
_entity.type
_entity.pdbx_description
1 polymer ?
#
loop_
_entity_poly.entity_id
_entity_poly.type
_entity_poly.pdbx_seq_one_letter_code
_entity_poly.pdbx_strand_id
1 'polypeptide(L)'
;MTIIPCPSCTTQLSYKKSHDNDILLSCPVCGQVVLFKGKKSLINQPSEKSLFKKILLDKRILGLILIIVGLIFFNFSNPMIIRIGITIIVIGILITLLKTKESSTIISWDKHIFLLLIGWILIMFVLTSNSDVTLFIILIIIGILVIRELATQFITIDFKKRLNIIIIIFLIIYILIIIHIMKII
;
A
#
# COMPACT_ATOMS: atom_id res chain seq x y z
N MET A 1 -16.68 33.60 -10.99
CA MET A 1 -15.87 34.66 -10.38
C MET A 1 -15.27 34.10 -9.12
N THR A 2 -14.02 34.42 -8.84
CA THR A 2 -13.32 33.99 -7.63
C THR A 2 -13.02 35.24 -6.81
N ILE A 3 -13.35 35.19 -5.52
CA ILE A 3 -13.19 36.31 -4.59
C ILE A 3 -12.02 35.95 -3.68
N ILE A 4 -11.02 36.82 -3.62
CA ILE A 4 -9.83 36.61 -2.79
C ILE A 4 -9.61 37.87 -1.93
N PRO A 5 -9.42 37.73 -0.62
CA PRO A 5 -9.12 38.88 0.26
C PRO A 5 -7.69 39.37 0.05
N CYS A 6 -7.50 40.68 0.00
CA CYS A 6 -6.17 41.30 -0.02
C CYS A 6 -5.45 41.07 1.33
N PRO A 7 -4.16 40.68 1.34
CA PRO A 7 -3.43 40.37 2.58
C PRO A 7 -3.19 41.59 3.48
N SER A 8 -3.14 42.81 2.93
CA SER A 8 -2.90 44.02 3.74
C SER A 8 -4.16 44.73 4.22
N CYS A 9 -5.21 44.81 3.39
CA CYS A 9 -6.39 45.61 3.69
C CYS A 9 -7.70 44.80 3.78
N THR A 10 -7.64 43.47 3.60
CA THR A 10 -8.78 42.54 3.63
C THR A 10 -9.89 42.78 2.59
N THR A 11 -9.76 43.81 1.75
CA THR A 11 -10.71 44.11 0.67
C THR A 11 -10.86 42.93 -0.29
N GLN A 12 -12.09 42.62 -0.68
CA GLN A 12 -12.43 41.55 -1.60
C GLN A 12 -12.12 41.95 -3.04
N LEU A 13 -11.23 41.20 -3.70
CA LEU A 13 -10.88 41.40 -5.10
C LEU A 13 -11.68 40.39 -5.94
N SER A 14 -12.50 40.89 -6.86
CA SER A 14 -13.20 40.07 -7.86
C SER A 14 -12.39 40.06 -9.15
N TYR A 15 -11.97 38.87 -9.59
CA TYR A 15 -11.29 38.72 -10.87
C TYR A 15 -12.03 37.73 -11.78
N LYS A 16 -12.08 38.08 -13.07
CA LYS A 16 -12.56 37.20 -14.13
C LYS A 16 -11.40 36.31 -14.52
N LYS A 17 -11.50 35.01 -14.23
CA LYS A 17 -10.47 34.01 -14.52
C LYS A 17 -10.18 34.02 -16.03
N SER A 18 -9.11 34.71 -16.42
CA SER A 18 -8.57 34.75 -17.78
C SER A 18 -7.25 33.98 -17.76
N HIS A 19 -7.04 33.19 -18.79
CA HIS A 19 -6.03 32.13 -19.01
C HIS A 19 -4.78 32.06 -18.12
N ASP A 20 -4.35 30.81 -17.87
CA ASP A 20 -3.22 30.17 -17.15
C ASP A 20 -1.87 30.87 -16.92
N ASN A 21 -1.74 32.16 -17.19
CA ASN A 21 -0.54 32.93 -16.96
C ASN A 21 -0.51 33.50 -15.54
N ASP A 22 0.69 33.79 -15.05
CA ASP A 22 0.88 34.51 -13.80
C ASP A 22 0.37 35.94 -14.01
N ILE A 23 -0.60 36.37 -13.19
CA ILE A 23 -1.22 37.70 -13.27
C ILE A 23 -0.79 38.51 -12.05
N LEU A 24 -0.28 39.71 -12.30
CA LEU A 24 -0.03 40.73 -11.28
C LEU A 24 -1.30 41.56 -11.12
N LEU A 25 -1.87 41.57 -9.92
CA LEU A 25 -3.04 42.38 -9.58
C LEU A 25 -2.64 43.41 -8.53
N SER A 26 -2.84 44.69 -8.84
CA SER A 26 -2.67 45.79 -7.88
C SER A 26 -3.97 46.02 -7.12
N CYS A 27 -3.91 46.07 -5.80
CA CYS A 27 -5.07 46.39 -4.98
C CYS A 27 -5.45 47.87 -5.18
N PRO A 28 -6.72 48.20 -5.53
CA PRO A 28 -7.13 49.58 -5.74
C PRO A 28 -7.20 50.41 -4.45
N VAL A 29 -7.21 49.76 -3.29
CA VAL A 29 -7.33 50.44 -1.98
C VAL A 29 -5.97 50.77 -1.38
N CYS A 30 -5.04 49.81 -1.36
CA CYS A 30 -3.73 49.98 -0.71
C CYS A 30 -2.54 50.07 -1.68
N GLY A 31 -2.76 49.88 -2.99
CA GLY A 31 -1.71 49.92 -4.00
C GLY A 31 -0.75 48.71 -4.00
N GLN A 32 -0.90 47.76 -3.07
CA GLN A 32 -0.02 46.60 -3.02
C GLN A 32 -0.26 45.64 -4.19
N VAL A 33 0.83 45.19 -4.81
CA VAL A 33 0.82 44.23 -5.92
C VAL A 33 0.87 42.81 -5.38
N VAL A 34 -0.09 41.98 -5.79
CA VAL A 34 -0.15 40.55 -5.43
C VAL A 34 0.11 39.72 -6.68
N LEU A 35 1.12 38.83 -6.61
CA LEU A 35 1.44 37.87 -7.66
C LEU A 35 0.55 36.64 -7.49
N PHE A 36 -0.42 36.46 -8.38
CA PHE A 36 -1.15 35.21 -8.48
C PHE A 36 -0.35 34.26 -9.36
N LYS A 37 0.38 33.33 -8.73
CA LYS A 37 0.91 32.18 -9.45
C LYS A 37 -0.28 31.38 -9.97
N GLY A 38 -0.47 31.40 -11.27
CA GLY A 38 -1.36 30.45 -11.93
C GLY A 38 -0.95 29.07 -11.43
N LYS A 39 -1.91 28.27 -10.99
CA LYS A 39 -1.63 26.89 -10.62
C LYS A 39 -1.30 26.21 -11.95
N LYS A 40 -0.05 26.36 -12.43
CA LYS A 40 0.46 25.66 -13.60
C LYS A 40 0.08 24.23 -13.33
N SER A 41 -0.90 23.76 -14.09
CA SER A 41 -1.18 22.36 -14.22
C SER A 41 0.17 21.79 -14.64
N LEU A 42 0.88 21.23 -13.67
CA LEU A 42 1.96 20.30 -13.92
C LEU A 42 1.26 19.15 -14.63
N ILE A 43 1.06 19.33 -15.93
CA ILE A 43 0.86 18.27 -16.90
C ILE A 43 2.21 17.57 -16.87
N ASN A 44 2.36 16.74 -15.85
CA ASN A 44 3.32 15.66 -15.81
C ASN A 44 3.00 14.87 -17.06
N GLN A 45 3.78 15.09 -18.11
CA GLN A 45 3.88 14.19 -19.24
C GLN A 45 4.09 12.81 -18.60
N PRO A 46 3.09 11.90 -18.65
CA PRO A 46 3.22 10.63 -17.98
C PRO A 46 4.31 9.88 -18.71
N SER A 47 5.52 9.86 -18.13
CA SER A 47 6.60 9.04 -18.64
C SER A 47 6.06 7.61 -18.74
N GLU A 48 6.27 6.94 -19.88
CA GLU A 48 5.77 5.58 -20.13
C GLU A 48 6.16 4.59 -19.02
N LYS A 49 7.25 4.88 -18.28
CA LYS A 49 7.66 4.14 -17.09
C LYS A 49 6.63 4.16 -15.94
N SER A 50 5.70 5.12 -15.94
CA SER A 50 4.60 5.20 -14.96
C SER A 50 3.40 4.31 -15.30
N LEU A 51 3.19 3.98 -16.59
CA LEU A 51 2.05 3.18 -17.05
C LEU A 51 2.23 1.70 -16.74
N PHE A 52 3.42 1.15 -17.01
CA PHE A 52 3.74 -0.23 -16.62
C PHE A 52 3.69 -0.43 -15.11
N LYS A 53 4.18 0.55 -14.34
CA LYS A 53 4.09 0.51 -12.88
C LYS A 53 2.63 0.54 -12.40
N LYS A 54 1.74 1.24 -13.09
CA LYS A 54 0.30 1.26 -12.78
C LYS A 54 -0.41 -0.06 -13.08
N ILE A 55 -0.09 -0.69 -14.21
CA ILE A 55 -0.70 -1.96 -14.62
C ILE A 55 -0.21 -3.12 -13.75
N LEU A 56 1.09 -3.18 -13.42
CA LEU A 56 1.63 -4.23 -12.57
C LEU A 56 1.24 -4.08 -11.08
N LEU A 57 0.89 -2.86 -10.64
CA LEU A 57 0.38 -2.61 -9.28
C LEU A 57 -1.14 -2.72 -9.16
N ASP A 58 -1.87 -3.08 -10.23
CA ASP A 58 -3.29 -3.33 -10.04
C ASP A 58 -3.46 -4.58 -9.17
N LYS A 59 -3.85 -4.35 -7.92
CA LYS A 59 -4.03 -5.39 -6.89
C LYS A 59 -4.94 -6.52 -7.35
N ARG A 60 -5.86 -6.26 -8.30
CA ARG A 60 -6.71 -7.29 -8.91
C ARG A 60 -5.90 -8.26 -9.74
N ILE A 61 -5.01 -7.74 -10.57
CA ILE A 61 -4.12 -8.55 -11.41
C ILE A 61 -3.16 -9.33 -10.51
N LEU A 62 -2.61 -8.70 -9.48
CA LEU A 62 -1.74 -9.39 -8.52
C LEU A 62 -2.46 -10.54 -7.80
N GLY A 63 -3.68 -10.32 -7.32
CA GLY A 63 -4.50 -11.36 -6.67
C GLY A 63 -4.82 -12.53 -7.60
N LEU A 64 -5.17 -12.25 -8.86
CA LEU A 64 -5.40 -13.26 -9.90
C LEU A 64 -4.14 -14.06 -10.22
N ILE A 65 -2.99 -13.39 -10.37
CA ILE A 65 -1.70 -14.04 -10.62
C ILE A 65 -1.37 -15.00 -9.48
N LEU A 66 -1.55 -14.58 -8.22
CA LEU A 66 -1.33 -15.44 -7.06
C LEU A 66 -2.23 -16.69 -7.11
N ILE A 67 -3.51 -16.55 -7.43
CA ILE A 67 -4.42 -17.70 -7.54
C ILE A 67 -3.94 -18.68 -8.62
N ILE A 68 -3.55 -18.17 -9.79
CA ILE A 68 -3.05 -19.01 -10.90
C ILE A 68 -1.76 -19.73 -10.50
N VAL A 69 -0.80 -19.03 -9.89
CA VAL A 69 0.45 -19.60 -9.40
C VAL A 69 0.18 -20.68 -8.35
N GLY A 70 -0.74 -20.43 -7.43
CA GLY A 70 -1.17 -21.40 -6.43
C GLY A 70 -1.80 -22.65 -7.03
N LEU A 71 -2.60 -22.52 -8.10
CA LEU A 71 -3.17 -23.65 -8.85
C LEU A 71 -2.10 -24.46 -9.58
N ILE A 72 -1.06 -23.81 -10.13
CA ILE A 72 0.07 -24.52 -10.77
C ILE A 72 0.77 -25.43 -9.75
N PHE A 73 0.87 -25.02 -8.48
CA PHE A 73 1.48 -25.83 -7.44
C PHE A 73 0.76 -27.15 -7.13
N PHE A 74 -0.52 -27.30 -7.50
CA PHE A 74 -1.26 -28.56 -7.35
C PHE A 74 -0.78 -29.68 -8.29
N ASN A 75 -0.06 -29.34 -9.37
CA ASN A 75 0.49 -30.35 -10.27
C ASN A 75 1.70 -31.09 -9.68
N PHE A 76 2.24 -30.63 -8.54
CA PHE A 76 3.33 -31.30 -7.87
C PHE A 76 2.81 -32.27 -6.80
N SER A 77 3.27 -33.53 -6.83
CA SER A 77 2.87 -34.56 -5.84
C SER A 77 3.44 -34.33 -4.43
N ASN A 78 4.27 -33.32 -4.21
CA ASN A 78 4.88 -33.09 -2.90
C ASN A 78 3.84 -32.44 -1.95
N PRO A 79 3.49 -33.08 -0.82
CA PRO A 79 2.47 -32.58 0.10
C PRO A 79 2.83 -31.21 0.69
N MET A 80 4.12 -30.88 0.77
CA MET A 80 4.60 -29.58 1.22
C MET A 80 4.30 -28.49 0.18
N ILE A 81 4.54 -28.77 -1.10
CA ILE A 81 4.28 -27.82 -2.21
C ILE A 81 2.78 -27.57 -2.35
N ILE A 82 1.95 -28.60 -2.19
CA ILE A 82 0.49 -28.47 -2.21
C ILE A 82 0.00 -27.54 -1.09
N ARG A 83 0.54 -27.67 0.12
CA ARG A 83 0.22 -26.77 1.24
C ARG A 83 0.58 -25.32 0.94
N ILE A 84 1.75 -25.08 0.35
CA ILE A 84 2.16 -23.74 -0.11
C ILE A 84 1.23 -23.22 -1.22
N GLY A 85 0.83 -24.08 -2.15
CA GLY A 85 -0.14 -23.73 -3.19
C GLY A 85 -1.46 -23.24 -2.58
N ILE A 86 -2.00 -23.96 -1.60
CA ILE A 86 -3.22 -23.59 -0.87
C ILE A 86 -3.04 -22.24 -0.16
N THR A 87 -1.91 -22.00 0.50
CA THR A 87 -1.68 -20.72 1.21
C THR A 87 -1.68 -19.54 0.23
N ILE A 88 -1.03 -19.70 -0.92
CA ILE A 88 -0.94 -18.68 -1.97
C ILE A 88 -2.32 -18.39 -2.57
N ILE A 89 -3.13 -19.42 -2.86
CA ILE A 89 -4.50 -19.25 -3.38
C ILE A 89 -5.33 -18.41 -2.40
N VAL A 90 -5.29 -18.76 -1.11
CA VAL A 90 -6.10 -18.05 -0.10
C VAL A 90 -5.65 -16.60 0.04
N ILE A 91 -4.35 -16.32 0.03
CA ILE A 91 -3.81 -14.95 0.02
C ILE A 91 -4.30 -14.19 -1.23
N GLY A 92 -4.26 -14.81 -2.41
CA GLY A 92 -4.73 -14.22 -3.66
C GLY A 92 -6.22 -13.88 -3.63
N ILE A 93 -7.06 -14.77 -3.11
CA ILE A 93 -8.50 -14.53 -2.90
C ILE A 93 -8.70 -13.34 -1.95
N LEU A 94 -7.96 -13.30 -0.84
CA LEU A 94 -8.08 -12.25 0.17
C LEU A 94 -7.70 -10.87 -0.38
N ILE A 95 -6.61 -10.77 -1.15
CA ILE A 95 -6.19 -9.54 -1.84
C ILE A 95 -7.25 -9.09 -2.85
N THR A 96 -7.84 -10.03 -3.58
CA THR A 96 -8.90 -9.75 -4.57
C THR A 96 -10.15 -9.20 -3.89
N LEU A 97 -10.57 -9.81 -2.77
CA LEU A 97 -11.73 -9.37 -1.97
C LEU A 97 -11.51 -7.99 -1.34
N LEU A 98 -10.30 -7.68 -0.87
CA LEU A 98 -9.94 -6.38 -0.30
C LEU A 98 -10.15 -5.23 -1.28
N LYS A 99 -9.86 -5.43 -2.58
CA LYS A 99 -10.00 -4.38 -3.59
C LYS A 99 -11.45 -4.12 -4.02
N THR A 100 -12.33 -5.13 -3.92
CA THR A 100 -13.74 -5.01 -4.34
C THR A 100 -14.53 -4.01 -3.47
N LYS A 101 -14.11 -3.79 -2.22
CA LYS A 101 -14.82 -2.90 -1.27
C LYS A 101 -14.50 -1.40 -1.39
N GLU A 102 -13.46 -1.03 -2.11
CA GLU A 102 -13.02 0.38 -2.23
C GLU A 102 -13.99 1.24 -3.08
N SER A 103 -14.94 0.61 -3.80
CA SER A 103 -15.95 1.27 -4.62
C SER A 103 -17.32 1.46 -3.92
N SER A 104 -17.51 0.89 -2.73
CA SER A 104 -18.77 0.97 -1.99
C SER A 104 -18.55 1.73 -0.68
N THR A 105 -19.15 2.90 -0.59
CA THR A 105 -19.10 3.82 0.53
C THR A 105 -19.50 3.17 1.87
N ILE A 106 -18.60 3.28 2.87
CA ILE A 106 -18.86 3.37 4.31
C ILE A 106 -19.39 2.11 5.02
N ILE A 107 -18.74 0.95 4.85
CA ILE A 107 -18.88 -0.11 5.86
C ILE A 107 -17.49 -0.52 6.38
N SER A 108 -17.27 -0.21 7.67
CA SER A 108 -16.07 -0.42 8.48
C SER A 108 -15.71 -1.91 8.65
N TRP A 109 -15.37 -2.59 7.56
CA TRP A 109 -14.88 -3.97 7.60
C TRP A 109 -13.36 -4.08 7.80
N ASP A 110 -12.64 -2.96 7.77
CA ASP A 110 -11.16 -2.96 7.82
C ASP A 110 -10.61 -3.68 9.05
N LYS A 111 -11.25 -3.51 10.22
CA LYS A 111 -10.82 -4.18 11.45
C LYS A 111 -11.07 -5.69 11.42
N HIS A 112 -12.18 -6.14 10.85
CA HIS A 112 -12.53 -7.56 10.80
C HIS A 112 -11.73 -8.32 9.74
N ILE A 113 -11.45 -7.70 8.59
CA ILE A 113 -10.63 -8.33 7.56
C ILE A 113 -9.18 -8.44 8.04
N PHE A 114 -8.67 -7.43 8.75
CA PHE A 114 -7.33 -7.49 9.35
C PHE A 114 -7.24 -8.58 10.42
N LEU A 115 -8.25 -8.70 11.29
CA LEU A 115 -8.31 -9.75 12.31
C LEU A 115 -8.42 -11.15 11.70
N LEU A 116 -9.20 -11.29 10.62
CA LEU A 116 -9.34 -12.54 9.86
C LEU A 116 -8.01 -12.92 9.18
N LEU A 117 -7.27 -11.94 8.66
CA LEU A 117 -5.95 -12.15 8.03
C LEU A 117 -4.90 -12.57 9.06
N ILE A 118 -4.88 -11.95 10.24
CA ILE A 118 -4.03 -12.35 11.38
C ILE A 118 -4.41 -13.75 11.88
N GLY A 119 -5.70 -14.00 12.10
CA GLY A 119 -6.19 -15.31 12.53
C GLY A 119 -5.85 -16.40 11.52
N TRP A 120 -5.89 -16.08 10.23
CA TRP A 120 -5.51 -17.00 9.16
C TRP A 120 -4.02 -17.32 9.15
N ILE A 121 -3.15 -16.32 9.33
CA ILE A 121 -1.69 -16.53 9.46
C ILE A 121 -1.39 -17.43 10.68
N LEU A 122 -2.12 -17.25 11.79
CA LEU A 122 -2.02 -18.09 12.99
C LEU A 122 -2.51 -19.54 12.74
N ILE A 123 -3.58 -19.72 11.98
CA ILE A 123 -4.06 -21.07 11.60
C ILE A 123 -3.04 -21.76 10.70
N MET A 124 -2.49 -21.03 9.72
CA MET A 124 -1.42 -21.55 8.87
C MET A 124 -0.17 -21.91 9.66
N PHE A 125 0.19 -21.10 10.66
CA PHE A 125 1.26 -21.37 11.60
C PHE A 125 1.06 -22.73 12.31
N VAL A 126 -0.14 -23.02 12.82
CA VAL A 126 -0.45 -24.28 13.52
C VAL A 126 -0.41 -25.47 12.56
N LEU A 127 -0.93 -25.30 11.34
CA LEU A 127 -0.96 -26.39 10.35
C LEU A 127 0.41 -26.72 9.76
N THR A 128 1.37 -25.80 9.87
CA THR A 128 2.72 -25.90 9.28
C THR A 128 3.76 -26.35 10.32
N SER A 129 3.37 -26.56 11.58
CA SER A 129 4.27 -26.86 12.71
C SER A 129 5.09 -28.16 12.55
N ASN A 130 4.69 -29.06 11.65
CA ASN A 130 5.39 -30.32 11.37
C ASN A 130 6.34 -30.23 10.16
N SER A 131 6.49 -29.06 9.54
CA SER A 131 7.41 -28.86 8.41
C SER A 131 8.68 -28.14 8.84
N ASP A 132 9.78 -28.34 8.10
CA ASP A 132 11.10 -27.79 8.39
C ASP A 132 11.04 -26.32 8.83
N VAL A 133 11.73 -26.02 9.94
CA VAL A 133 11.79 -24.71 10.60
C VAL A 133 12.07 -23.58 9.59
N THR A 134 12.83 -23.87 8.53
CA THR A 134 13.13 -22.94 7.44
C THR A 134 11.86 -22.42 6.74
N LEU A 135 10.91 -23.30 6.42
CA LEU A 135 9.70 -22.95 5.68
C LEU A 135 8.72 -22.15 6.54
N PHE A 136 8.66 -22.51 7.82
CA PHE A 136 7.93 -21.76 8.84
C PHE A 136 8.40 -20.30 8.90
N ILE A 137 9.71 -20.05 8.89
CA ILE A 137 10.19 -18.67 8.99
C ILE A 137 9.97 -17.89 7.70
N ILE A 138 10.12 -18.52 6.52
CA ILE A 138 9.79 -17.88 5.23
C ILE A 138 8.34 -17.41 5.20
N LEU A 139 7.41 -18.25 5.69
CA LEU A 139 5.98 -17.91 5.80
C LEU A 139 5.73 -16.70 6.72
N ILE A 140 6.44 -16.60 7.84
CA ILE A 140 6.33 -15.44 8.72
C ILE A 140 6.84 -14.17 8.02
N ILE A 141 7.96 -14.24 7.30
CA ILE A 141 8.50 -13.09 6.56
C ILE A 141 7.52 -12.61 5.49
N ILE A 142 6.93 -13.53 4.72
CA ILE A 142 5.91 -13.21 3.72
C ILE A 142 4.68 -12.59 4.39
N GLY A 143 4.22 -13.14 5.51
CA GLY A 143 3.09 -12.59 6.28
C GLY A 143 3.35 -11.17 6.74
N ILE A 144 4.54 -10.88 7.26
CA ILE A 144 4.96 -9.55 7.69
C ILE A 144 5.03 -8.57 6.50
N LEU A 145 5.57 -9.01 5.36
CA LEU A 145 5.62 -8.20 4.14
C LEU A 145 4.22 -7.85 3.62
N VAL A 146 3.30 -8.81 3.64
CA VAL A 146 1.90 -8.59 3.25
C VAL A 146 1.23 -7.60 4.22
N ILE A 147 1.40 -7.77 5.53
CA ILE A 147 0.89 -6.82 6.53
C ILE A 147 1.46 -5.42 6.31
N ARG A 148 2.76 -5.30 6.00
CA ARG A 148 3.40 -4.02 5.69
C ARG A 148 2.74 -3.35 4.50
N GLU A 149 2.61 -4.08 3.38
CA GLU A 149 2.07 -3.54 2.14
C GLU A 149 0.63 -3.08 2.33
N LEU A 150 -0.18 -3.87 3.04
CA LEU A 150 -1.54 -3.51 3.42
C LEU A 150 -1.57 -2.28 4.32
N ALA A 151 -0.76 -2.26 5.38
CA ALA A 151 -0.67 -1.14 6.33
C ALA A 151 -0.29 0.19 5.67
N THR A 152 0.52 0.16 4.60
CA THR A 152 0.89 1.38 3.87
C THR A 152 -0.29 2.12 3.25
N GLN A 153 -1.39 1.43 2.98
CA GLN A 153 -2.58 2.02 2.36
C GLN A 153 -3.63 2.50 3.36
N PHE A 154 -3.66 1.92 4.55
CA PHE A 154 -4.75 2.15 5.51
C PHE A 154 -4.34 2.98 6.73
N ILE A 155 -3.05 3.23 6.97
CA ILE A 155 -2.60 3.77 8.26
C ILE A 155 -1.83 5.11 8.15
N THR A 156 -2.02 5.93 9.18
CA THR A 156 -1.34 7.22 9.40
C THR A 156 0.20 7.10 9.42
N ILE A 157 0.86 8.20 9.08
CA ILE A 157 2.33 8.28 8.88
C ILE A 157 3.11 7.78 10.12
N ASP A 158 2.62 8.04 11.33
CA ASP A 158 3.29 7.63 12.58
C ASP A 158 3.27 6.12 12.81
N PHE A 159 2.16 5.46 12.48
CA PHE A 159 2.04 4.01 12.65
C PHE A 159 2.93 3.26 11.67
N LYS A 160 3.08 3.79 10.44
CA LYS A 160 4.00 3.25 9.44
C LYS A 160 5.44 3.22 9.95
N LYS A 161 5.86 4.25 10.67
CA LYS A 161 7.21 4.32 11.27
C LYS A 161 7.41 3.24 12.34
N ARG A 162 6.42 3.04 13.22
CA ARG A 162 6.44 2.00 14.26
C ARG A 162 6.45 0.60 13.66
N LEU A 163 5.63 0.35 12.64
CA LEU A 163 5.58 -0.93 11.95
C LEU A 163 6.93 -1.25 11.29
N ASN A 164 7.54 -0.28 10.59
CA ASN A 164 8.86 -0.48 9.97
C ASN A 164 9.93 -0.89 10.99
N ILE A 165 9.92 -0.31 12.20
CA ILE A 165 10.86 -0.66 13.26
C ILE A 165 10.65 -2.11 13.72
N ILE A 166 9.39 -2.52 13.94
CA ILE A 166 9.06 -3.90 14.32
C ILE A 166 9.53 -4.90 13.26
N ILE A 167 9.33 -4.58 11.97
CA ILE A 167 9.77 -5.41 10.86
C ILE A 167 11.30 -5.55 10.84
N ILE A 168 12.03 -4.46 11.04
CA ILE A 168 13.50 -4.47 11.09
C ILE A 168 13.99 -5.34 12.26
N ILE A 169 13.43 -5.16 13.46
CA ILE A 169 13.78 -5.97 14.64
C ILE A 169 13.52 -7.45 14.36
N PHE A 170 12.36 -7.77 13.79
CA PHE A 170 12.02 -9.14 13.43
C PHE A 170 13.00 -9.74 12.43
N LEU A 171 13.40 -8.97 11.41
CA LEU A 171 14.35 -9.40 10.39
C LEU A 171 15.75 -9.66 10.98
N ILE A 172 16.19 -8.84 11.94
CA ILE A 172 17.45 -9.05 12.66
C ILE A 172 17.41 -10.35 13.47
N ILE A 173 16.34 -10.55 14.25
CA ILE A 173 16.15 -11.79 15.04
C ILE A 173 16.15 -13.01 14.12
N TYR A 174 15.50 -12.91 12.96
CA TYR A 174 15.51 -13.97 11.95
C TYR A 174 16.91 -14.33 11.48
N ILE A 175 17.70 -13.32 11.08
CA ILE A 175 19.08 -13.54 10.62
C ILE A 175 19.90 -14.24 11.71
N LEU A 176 19.73 -13.84 12.98
CA LEU A 176 20.40 -14.49 14.11
C LEU A 176 20.01 -15.97 14.27
N ILE A 177 18.71 -16.29 14.14
CA ILE A 177 18.21 -17.67 14.21
C ILE A 177 18.80 -18.51 13.07
N ILE A 178 18.83 -17.99 11.84
CA ILE A 178 19.42 -18.68 10.68
C ILE A 178 20.90 -18.96 10.92
N ILE A 179 21.67 -17.95 11.35
CA ILE A 179 23.10 -18.11 11.65
C ILE A 179 23.31 -19.18 12.73
N HIS A 180 22.48 -19.19 13.78
CA HIS A 180 22.57 -20.16 14.85
C HIS A 180 22.28 -21.59 14.37
N ILE A 181 21.23 -21.77 13.56
CA ILE A 181 20.88 -23.08 12.98
C ILE A 181 21.99 -23.57 12.05
N MET A 182 22.51 -22.70 11.18
CA MET A 182 23.62 -23.03 10.26
C MET A 182 24.91 -23.40 10.98
N LYS A 183 25.08 -23.02 12.24
CA LYS A 183 26.26 -23.36 13.03
C LYS A 183 26.15 -24.72 13.72
N ILE A 184 24.92 -25.21 13.92
CA ILE A 184 24.63 -26.50 14.56
C ILE A 184 24.69 -27.64 13.55
N ILE A 185 24.29 -27.37 12.30
CA ILE A 185 24.41 -28.28 11.16
C ILE A 185 25.87 -28.31 10.69
#